data_AF-A0A852WC20-F1
#
_entry.id   AF-A0A852WC20-F1
#
_cell.length_a   1.000
_cell.length_b   1.000
_cell.length_c   1.000
_cell.angle_alpha   90.00
_cell.angle_beta   90.00
_cell.angle_gamma   90.00
#
_symmetry.space_group_name_H-M   'P 1'
#
loop_
_entity.id
_entity.type
_entity.pdbx_description
1 polymer ?
#
loop_
_entity_poly.entity_id
_entity_poly.type
_entity_poly.pdbx_seq_one_letter_code
_entity_poly.pdbx_strand_id
1 'polypeptide(L)' 'MSTVTRRRPDLAHHHPTVRRVGATWVWECRCGGASCRTATERPSWHLVVVEALLHATAIAP' A
#
# COMPACT_ATOMS: atom_id res chain seq x y z
N MET A 1 18.42 -19.39 -24.46
CA MET A 1 18.56 -17.95 -24.17
C MET A 1 17.37 -17.52 -23.33
N SER A 2 17.54 -17.41 -22.01
CA SER A 2 16.46 -16.97 -21.11
C SER A 2 16.41 -15.45 -21.14
N THR A 3 15.39 -14.89 -21.76
CA THR A 3 15.13 -13.45 -21.74
C THR A 3 14.86 -13.03 -20.30
N VAL A 4 15.83 -12.40 -19.65
CA VAL A 4 15.63 -11.74 -18.36
C VAL A 4 14.81 -10.50 -18.61
N THR A 5 13.48 -10.64 -18.57
CA THR A 5 12.56 -9.51 -18.57
C THR A 5 12.83 -8.75 -17.28
N ARG A 6 13.66 -7.70 -17.33
CA ARG A 6 13.75 -6.72 -16.24
C ARG A 6 12.36 -6.11 -16.13
N ARG A 7 11.54 -6.61 -15.21
CA ARG A 7 10.36 -5.91 -14.74
C ARG A 7 10.87 -4.61 -14.15
N ARG A 8 10.83 -3.52 -14.92
CA ARG A 8 10.94 -2.19 -14.34
C ARG A 8 9.81 -2.12 -13.30
N PRO A 9 10.10 -1.81 -12.03
CA PRO A 9 9.04 -1.56 -11.07
C PRO A 9 8.20 -0.44 -11.67
N ASP A 10 6.93 -0.73 -11.90
CA ASP A 10 6.01 0.24 -12.47
C ASP A 10 5.58 1.20 -11.37
N LEU A 11 6.51 2.10 -11.00
CA LEU A 11 6.39 3.06 -9.90
C LEU A 11 5.10 3.90 -9.98
N ALA A 12 4.56 4.10 -11.19
CA ALA A 12 3.36 4.89 -11.43
C ALA A 12 2.06 4.20 -10.97
N HIS A 13 2.06 2.87 -10.79
CA HIS A 13 0.86 2.15 -10.35
C HIS A 13 0.82 1.86 -8.83
N HIS A 14 1.75 2.44 -8.06
CA HIS A 14 1.85 2.26 -6.61
C HIS A 14 1.12 3.36 -5.83
N HIS A 15 -0.09 3.73 -6.25
CA HIS A 15 -0.93 4.66 -5.49
C HIS A 15 -1.72 3.88 -4.42
N PRO A 16 -1.35 3.98 -3.13
CA PRO A 16 -2.14 3.37 -2.07
C PRO A 16 -3.50 4.08 -1.98
N THR A 17 -4.55 3.30 -1.83
CA THR A 17 -5.92 3.81 -1.69
C THR A 17 -6.38 3.59 -0.25
N VAL A 18 -6.84 4.65 0.40
CA VAL A 18 -7.42 4.59 1.75
C VAL A 18 -8.93 4.50 1.64
N ARG A 19 -9.55 3.55 2.32
CA ARG A 19 -11.00 3.38 2.37
C ARG A 19 -11.50 3.02 3.75
N ARG A 20 -12.76 3.32 4.01
CA ARG A 20 -13.46 2.93 5.24
C ARG A 20 -14.14 1.59 5.05
N VAL A 21 -13.94 0.66 5.98
CA VAL A 21 -14.59 -0.65 6.04
C VAL A 21 -15.32 -0.76 7.38
N GLY A 22 -16.63 -0.54 7.37
CA GLY A 22 -17.44 -0.45 8.58
C GLY A 22 -17.01 0.70 9.49
N ALA A 23 -16.60 0.38 10.72
CA ALA A 23 -16.11 1.34 11.71
C ALA A 23 -14.58 1.55 11.68
N THR A 24 -13.87 0.93 10.72
CA THR A 24 -12.41 1.02 10.63
C THR A 24 -11.94 1.59 9.29
N TRP A 25 -10.69 2.02 9.25
CA TRP A 25 -10.02 2.50 8.05
C TRP A 25 -8.98 1.47 7.62
N VAL A 26 -8.82 1.30 6.32
CA VAL A 26 -7.81 0.42 5.73
C VAL A 26 -7.18 1.11 4.53
N TRP A 27 -5.95 0.75 4.20
CA TRP A 27 -5.34 1.09 2.94
C TRP A 27 -4.90 -0.17 2.19
N GLU A 28 -4.89 -0.05 0.87
CA GLU A 28 -4.50 -1.11 -0.05
C GLU A 28 -3.63 -0.54 -1.17
N CYS A 29 -2.62 -1.30 -1.60
CA CYS A 29 -1.78 -0.96 -2.74
C CYS A 29 -1.68 -2.14 -3.71
N ARG A 30 -1.72 -1.85 -5.01
CA ARG A 30 -1.63 -2.85 -6.09
C ARG A 30 -0.24 -3.44 -6.29
N CYS A 31 0.74 -3.01 -5.48
CA CYS A 31 2.10 -3.54 -5.45
C CYS A 31 2.20 -5.02 -5.07
N GLY A 32 1.10 -5.63 -4.61
CA GLY A 32 1.01 -7.06 -4.30
C GLY A 32 1.46 -7.46 -2.90
N GLY A 33 1.67 -6.51 -1.98
CA GLY A 33 2.26 -6.83 -0.67
C GLY A 33 1.64 -6.18 0.57
N ALA A 34 0.96 -5.04 0.43
CA ALA A 34 0.54 -4.27 1.60
C ALA A 34 -0.98 -4.02 1.61
N SER A 35 -1.67 -4.88 2.35
CA SER A 35 -2.95 -4.55 2.97
C SER A 35 -2.68 -4.33 4.46
N CYS A 36 -3.27 -3.32 5.09
CA CYS A 36 -3.26 -3.19 6.56
C CYS A 36 -3.63 -4.53 7.21
N ARG A 37 -2.65 -5.26 7.72
CA ARG A 37 -2.86 -6.42 8.58
C ARG A 37 -2.60 -5.98 10.00
N THR A 38 -3.49 -5.16 10.55
CA THR A 38 -3.56 -4.95 12.00
C THR A 38 -4.89 -5.51 12.47
N ALA A 39 -4.88 -6.82 12.70
CA ALA A 39 -6.06 -7.62 13.03
C ALA A 39 -6.56 -7.46 14.48
N THR A 40 -6.28 -6.34 15.14
CA THR A 40 -6.67 -6.17 16.56
C THR A 40 -6.99 -4.73 16.94
N GLU A 41 -6.40 -3.74 16.27
CA GLU A 41 -6.70 -2.34 16.48
C GLU A 41 -7.64 -1.82 15.40
N ARG A 42 -8.55 -0.91 15.77
CA ARG A 42 -9.31 -0.11 14.82
C ARG A 42 -8.50 1.15 14.55
N PRO A 43 -7.58 1.16 13.56
CA PRO A 43 -6.75 2.34 13.33
C PRO A 43 -7.64 3.53 12.95
N SER A 44 -7.27 4.70 13.48
CA SER A 44 -7.86 5.95 13.06
C SER A 44 -7.46 6.25 11.61
N TRP A 45 -8.28 7.02 10.90
CA TRP A 45 -8.03 7.36 9.50
C TRP A 45 -6.67 8.00 9.27
N HIS A 46 -6.21 8.83 10.20
CA HIS A 46 -4.90 9.47 10.14
C HIS A 46 -3.76 8.45 10.08
N LEU A 47 -3.83 7.43 10.93
CA LEU A 47 -2.77 6.41 11.04
C LEU A 47 -2.68 5.60 9.75
N VAL A 48 -3.84 5.23 9.19
CA VAL A 48 -3.95 4.52 7.90
C VAL A 48 -3.40 5.37 6.73
N VAL A 49 -3.64 6.68 6.72
CA VAL A 49 -3.08 7.59 5.71
C VAL A 49 -1.56 7.69 5.85
N VAL A 50 -1.03 7.81 7.06
CA VAL A 50 0.42 7.87 7.30
C VAL A 50 1.10 6.58 6.84
N GLU A 51 0.55 5.41 7.17
CA GLU A 51 1.09 4.13 6.69
C GLU A 51 1.06 4.01 5.16
N ALA A 52 -0.03 4.45 4.53
CA ALA A 52 -0.14 4.50 3.07
C ALA A 52 0.95 5.40 2.46
N LEU A 53 1.14 6.60 3.01
CA LEU A 53 2.17 7.53 2.54
C LEU A 53 3.58 6.98 2.72
N LEU A 54 3.88 6.40 3.89
CA LEU A 54 5.17 5.75 4.16
C LEU A 54 5.47 4.65 3.14
N HIS A 55 4.46 3.84 2.82
CA HIS A 55 4.60 2.81 1.79
C HIS A 55 4.87 3.40 0.40
N ALA A 56 4.15 4.45 0.01
CA ALA A 56 4.38 5.12 -1.27
C ALA A 56 5.82 5.67 -1.35
N THR A 57 6.31 6.33 -0.29
CA THR A 57 7.68 6.86 -0.23
C THR A 57 8.75 5.77 -0.22
N ALA A 58 8.47 4.60 0.35
CA ALA A 58 9.41 3.48 0.37
C ALA A 58 9.58 2.84 -1.02
N ILE A 59 8.53 2.85 -1.84
CA ILE A 59 8.56 2.28 -3.20
C ILE A 59 9.10 3.29 -4.23
N ALA A 60 8.77 4.57 -4.09
CA ALA A 60 9.23 5.66 -4.94
C ALA A 60 9.85 6.77 -4.06
N PRO A 61 11.15 6.68 -3.70
CA PRO A 61 11.84 7.72 -2.94
C PRO A 61 12.01 9.02 -3.71
#